data_AF-A0A843BUD2-F1
#
_entry.id   AF-A0A843BUD2-F1
#
_cell.length_a   1.000
_cell.length_b   1.000
_cell.length_c   1.000
_cell.angle_alpha   90.00
_cell.angle_beta   90.00
_cell.angle_gamma   90.00
#
_symmetry.space_group_name_H-M   'P 1'
#
loop_
_entity.id
_entity.type
_entity.pdbx_description
1 polymer ?
#
loop_
_entity_poly.entity_id
_entity_poly.type
_entity_poly.pdbx_seq_one_letter_code
_entity_poly.pdbx_strand_id
1 'polypeptide(L)'
;MSSPIILEKYNPKWPDFFLEERAKIEKALGHLIVKIEHIGSTAIPGMGGNPIIDILIGVQEKEDAEKCIPLLASIGYTFDPDRNEDFPERKSLDKYAIGAKIHLYIVDINSEYWVRHILFRDHLRANPEVAREYNKLKVELVKKYRYDREAYTKGKAKFIKKVEDITKKERQMYMK
;
A
#
# COMPACT_ATOMS: atom_id res chain seq x y z
N MET A 1 15.24 -18.29 7.87
CA MET A 1 13.81 -18.30 8.25
C MET A 1 13.27 -16.89 8.14
N SER A 2 12.08 -16.68 7.58
CA SER A 2 11.48 -15.34 7.42
C SER A 2 11.05 -14.75 8.75
N SER A 3 11.24 -13.44 8.94
CA SER A 3 10.79 -12.73 10.16
C SER A 3 9.28 -12.90 10.37
N PRO A 4 8.83 -13.11 11.62
CA PRO A 4 7.42 -13.40 11.92
C PRO A 4 6.51 -12.26 11.44
N ILE A 5 5.29 -12.63 11.08
CA ILE A 5 4.21 -11.68 10.80
C ILE A 5 3.58 -11.32 12.15
N ILE A 6 3.66 -10.05 12.50
CA ILE A 6 3.08 -9.50 13.73
C ILE A 6 1.99 -8.52 13.31
N LEU A 7 0.79 -8.71 13.85
CA LEU A 7 -0.30 -7.75 13.69
C LEU A 7 -0.43 -6.99 15.01
N GLU A 8 -0.41 -5.68 14.91
CA GLU A 8 -0.66 -4.78 16.01
C GLU A 8 -2.10 -4.27 15.98
N LYS A 9 -2.56 -3.78 17.13
CA LYS A 9 -3.80 -3.00 17.17
C LYS A 9 -3.64 -1.74 16.33
N TYR A 10 -4.75 -1.19 15.85
CA TYR A 10 -4.72 0.07 15.13
C TYR A 10 -4.02 1.15 15.96
N ASN A 11 -3.03 1.80 15.37
CA ASN A 11 -2.33 2.93 15.98
C ASN A 11 -2.87 4.22 15.36
N PRO A 12 -3.52 5.12 16.14
CA PRO A 12 -4.07 6.37 15.62
C PRO A 12 -3.01 7.35 15.10
N LYS A 13 -1.71 7.10 15.34
CA LYS A 13 -0.60 7.89 14.80
C LYS A 13 -0.19 7.49 13.37
N TRP A 14 -0.68 6.37 12.84
CA TRP A 14 -0.32 5.95 11.47
C TRP A 14 -0.68 6.97 10.39
N PRO A 15 -1.86 7.65 10.44
CA PRO A 15 -2.14 8.76 9.54
C PRO A 15 -1.13 9.91 9.67
N ASP A 16 -0.69 10.24 10.89
CA ASP A 16 0.30 11.30 11.11
C ASP A 16 1.66 10.92 10.53
N PHE A 17 2.09 9.67 10.70
CA PHE A 17 3.33 9.15 10.10
C PHE A 17 3.29 9.23 8.58
N PHE A 18 2.14 8.92 7.98
CA PHE A 18 1.94 9.10 6.54
C PHE A 18 2.03 10.57 6.15
N LEU A 19 1.36 11.49 6.87
CA LEU A 19 1.36 12.92 6.52
C LEU A 19 2.76 13.53 6.63
N GLU A 20 3.53 13.16 7.65
CA GLU A 20 4.92 13.61 7.80
C GLU A 20 5.80 13.12 6.65
N GLU A 21 5.70 11.84 6.28
CA GLU A 21 6.50 11.30 5.18
C GLU A 21 6.05 11.83 3.82
N ARG A 22 4.74 12.00 3.61
CA ARG A 22 4.17 12.62 2.41
C ARG A 22 4.78 13.99 2.16
N ALA A 23 4.91 14.85 3.17
CA ALA A 23 5.50 16.18 3.01
C ALA A 23 6.97 16.12 2.54
N LYS A 24 7.75 15.14 3.02
CA LYS A 24 9.15 14.94 2.58
C LYS A 24 9.21 14.48 1.13
N ILE A 25 8.31 13.57 0.74
CA ILE A 25 8.20 13.08 -0.64
C ILE A 25 7.78 14.22 -1.59
N GLU A 26 6.77 15.01 -1.21
CA GLU A 26 6.31 16.16 -2.01
C GLU A 26 7.43 17.16 -2.25
N LYS A 27 8.22 17.45 -1.21
CA LYS A 27 9.40 18.32 -1.33
C LYS A 27 10.48 17.76 -2.26
N ALA A 28 10.69 16.44 -2.23
CA ALA A 28 11.74 15.79 -3.02
C ALA A 28 11.38 15.63 -4.50
N LEU A 29 10.11 15.32 -4.81
CA LEU A 29 9.69 14.97 -6.17
C LEU A 29 8.99 16.12 -6.91
N GLY A 30 8.36 17.05 -6.19
CA GLY A 30 7.69 18.21 -6.76
C GLY A 30 6.73 17.84 -7.90
N HIS A 31 6.99 18.39 -9.08
CA HIS A 31 6.12 18.27 -10.27
C HIS A 31 6.01 16.84 -10.84
N LEU A 32 6.86 15.90 -10.43
CA LEU A 32 6.75 14.50 -10.86
C LEU A 32 5.52 13.80 -10.26
N ILE A 33 4.98 14.34 -9.16
CA ILE A 33 3.83 13.78 -8.46
C ILE A 33 2.54 14.27 -9.12
N VAL A 34 1.69 13.35 -9.55
CA VAL A 34 0.28 13.63 -9.81
C VAL A 34 -0.52 13.51 -8.51
N LYS A 35 -0.29 12.44 -7.74
CA LYS A 35 -0.97 12.23 -6.45
C LYS A 35 -0.19 11.31 -5.51
N ILE A 36 -0.37 11.50 -4.20
CA ILE A 36 0.16 10.61 -3.15
C ILE A 36 -0.97 10.16 -2.25
N GLU A 37 -1.02 8.86 -1.96
CA GLU A 37 -2.09 8.24 -1.20
C GLU A 37 -1.55 7.28 -0.14
N HIS A 38 -2.14 7.32 1.05
CA HIS A 38 -1.95 6.30 2.09
C HIS A 38 -2.79 5.09 1.71
N ILE A 39 -2.17 3.93 1.55
CA ILE A 39 -2.83 2.66 1.23
C ILE A 39 -2.51 1.59 2.28
N GLY A 40 -2.92 0.35 2.02
CA GLY A 40 -2.70 -0.76 2.93
C GLY A 40 -3.58 -0.70 4.18
N SER A 41 -3.33 -1.60 5.14
CA SER A 41 -4.19 -1.69 6.33
C SER A 41 -4.05 -0.52 7.29
N THR A 42 -2.87 0.11 7.33
CA THR A 42 -2.61 1.24 8.23
C THR A 42 -3.36 2.51 7.81
N ALA A 43 -3.84 2.56 6.56
CA ALA A 43 -4.70 3.62 6.05
C ALA A 43 -6.18 3.48 6.46
N ILE A 44 -6.59 2.37 7.08
CA ILE A 44 -7.99 2.12 7.41
C ILE A 44 -8.21 2.36 8.91
N PRO A 45 -8.97 3.40 9.30
CA PRO A 45 -9.23 3.70 10.71
C PRO A 45 -9.79 2.49 11.47
N GLY A 46 -9.20 2.20 12.63
CA GLY A 46 -9.63 1.07 13.48
C GLY A 46 -9.17 -0.32 13.02
N MET A 47 -8.48 -0.45 11.87
CA MET A 47 -7.98 -1.73 11.40
C MET A 47 -6.57 -2.03 11.92
N GLY A 48 -6.40 -3.12 12.66
CA GLY A 48 -5.07 -3.63 13.02
C GLY A 48 -4.27 -4.10 11.80
N GLY A 49 -2.95 -4.15 11.91
CA GLY A 49 -2.10 -4.41 10.76
C GLY A 49 -0.66 -4.71 11.15
N ASN A 50 0.12 -5.15 10.16
CA ASN A 50 1.57 -5.09 10.26
C ASN A 50 1.94 -3.58 10.30
N PRO A 51 2.77 -3.10 11.24
CA PRO A 51 3.11 -1.67 11.38
C PRO A 51 4.02 -1.17 10.25
N ILE A 52 3.49 -1.21 9.03
CA ILE A 52 4.10 -0.73 7.79
C ILE A 52 3.20 0.35 7.21
N ILE A 53 3.78 1.51 6.91
CA ILE A 53 3.08 2.59 6.20
C ILE A 53 3.26 2.35 4.71
N ASP A 54 2.18 1.96 4.04
CA ASP A 54 2.17 1.76 2.58
C ASP A 54 1.77 3.08 1.89
N ILE A 55 2.66 3.62 1.06
CA ILE A 55 2.49 4.87 0.33
C ILE A 55 2.43 4.57 -1.16
N LEU A 56 1.44 5.14 -1.85
CA LEU A 56 1.26 5.02 -3.29
C LEU A 56 1.43 6.39 -3.95
N ILE A 57 2.34 6.48 -4.90
CA ILE A 57 2.61 7.66 -5.71
C ILE A 57 2.14 7.38 -7.13
N GLY A 58 1.30 8.27 -7.64
CA GLY A 58 0.85 8.29 -9.02
C GLY A 58 1.68 9.29 -9.81
N VAL A 59 2.31 8.83 -10.88
CA VAL A 59 3.03 9.65 -11.87
C VAL A 59 2.28 9.63 -13.20
N GLN A 60 2.62 10.55 -14.11
CA GLN A 60 1.97 10.63 -15.42
C GLN A 60 2.50 9.55 -16.38
N GLU A 61 3.82 9.41 -16.46
CA GLU A 61 4.49 8.49 -17.38
C GLU A 61 5.44 7.54 -16.63
N LYS A 62 5.77 6.40 -17.25
CA LYS A 62 6.69 5.41 -16.67
C LYS A 62 8.09 6.00 -16.43
N GLU A 63 8.54 6.86 -17.33
CA GLU A 63 9.85 7.52 -17.25
C GLU A 63 9.96 8.44 -16.03
N ASP A 64 8.84 9.02 -15.57
CA ASP A 64 8.82 9.83 -14.35
C ASP A 64 9.04 8.97 -13.10
N ALA A 65 8.57 7.72 -13.11
CA ALA A 65 8.85 6.79 -12.02
C ALA A 65 10.36 6.50 -11.88
N GLU A 66 11.09 6.39 -12.99
CA GLU A 66 12.55 6.21 -12.97
C GLU A 66 13.27 7.45 -12.43
N LYS A 67 12.82 8.67 -12.80
CA LYS A 67 13.37 9.94 -12.29
C LYS A 67 13.16 10.09 -10.77
N CYS A 68 12.09 9.52 -10.22
CA CYS A 68 11.81 9.56 -8.79
C CYS A 68 12.82 8.77 -7.95
N ILE A 69 13.41 7.70 -8.48
CA ILE A 69 14.30 6.80 -7.72
C ILE A 69 15.49 7.53 -7.08
N PRO A 70 16.35 8.26 -7.83
CA PRO A 70 17.48 8.98 -7.23
C PRO A 70 17.04 10.09 -6.27
N LEU A 71 15.90 10.74 -6.53
CA LEU A 71 15.35 11.78 -5.64
C LEU A 71 14.86 11.19 -4.32
N LEU A 72 14.18 10.05 -4.34
CA LEU A 72 13.78 9.32 -3.14
C LEU A 72 14.98 8.76 -2.38
N ALA A 73 16.02 8.33 -3.08
CA ALA A 73 17.27 7.89 -2.46
C ALA A 73 17.90 9.02 -1.62
N SER A 74 17.84 10.27 -2.11
CA SER A 74 18.36 11.44 -1.37
C SER A 74 17.66 11.69 -0.03
N ILE A 75 16.45 11.18 0.16
CA ILE A 75 15.70 11.26 1.43
C ILE A 75 15.63 9.90 2.16
N GLY A 76 16.50 8.95 1.80
CA GLY A 76 16.73 7.71 2.54
C GLY A 76 15.89 6.50 2.12
N TYR A 77 15.26 6.50 0.93
CA TYR A 77 14.65 5.30 0.38
C TYR A 77 15.70 4.40 -0.31
N THR A 78 15.49 3.09 -0.21
CA THR A 78 16.29 2.08 -0.91
C THR A 78 15.46 1.47 -2.04
N PHE A 79 16.05 1.46 -3.25
CA PHE A 79 15.53 0.75 -4.40
C PHE A 79 16.40 -0.49 -4.66
N ASP A 80 15.75 -1.63 -4.85
CA ASP A 80 16.39 -2.91 -5.15
C ASP A 80 15.96 -3.34 -6.57
N PRO A 81 16.86 -3.26 -7.58
CA PRO A 81 16.54 -3.59 -8.96
C PRO A 81 16.03 -5.03 -9.13
N ASP A 82 16.65 -6.00 -8.46
CA ASP A 82 16.33 -7.43 -8.59
C ASP A 82 14.90 -7.71 -8.09
N ARG A 83 14.50 -7.07 -7.00
CA ARG A 83 13.12 -7.17 -6.48
C ARG A 83 12.04 -6.52 -7.36
N ASN A 84 12.44 -5.68 -8.30
CA ASN A 84 11.54 -4.91 -9.15
C ASN A 84 11.49 -5.44 -10.60
N GLU A 85 12.39 -6.34 -10.98
CA GLU A 85 12.45 -6.93 -12.32
C GLU A 85 11.14 -7.65 -12.68
N ASP A 86 10.55 -8.37 -11.72
CA ASP A 86 9.29 -9.11 -11.88
C ASP A 86 8.03 -8.21 -11.92
N PHE A 87 8.15 -6.91 -11.68
CA PHE A 87 7.00 -5.99 -11.53
C PHE A 87 7.18 -4.71 -12.35
N PRO A 88 7.23 -4.80 -13.70
CA PRO A 88 7.51 -3.65 -14.57
C PRO A 88 6.46 -2.53 -14.51
N GLU A 89 5.27 -2.80 -13.95
CA GLU A 89 4.17 -1.86 -13.77
C GLU A 89 4.33 -0.94 -12.56
N ARG A 90 5.29 -1.20 -11.67
CA ARG A 90 5.51 -0.41 -10.44
C ARG A 90 6.99 -0.32 -10.07
N LYS A 91 7.35 0.73 -9.33
CA LYS A 91 8.62 0.81 -8.60
C LYS A 91 8.35 0.70 -7.11
N SER A 92 8.97 -0.26 -6.44
CA SER A 92 8.90 -0.49 -5.01
C SER A 92 10.19 -0.02 -4.35
N LEU A 93 10.05 0.84 -3.35
CA LEU A 93 11.13 1.31 -2.50
C LEU A 93 10.78 1.07 -1.03
N ASP A 94 11.79 0.81 -0.22
CA ASP A 94 11.65 0.61 1.22
C ASP A 94 12.41 1.70 1.98
N LYS A 95 11.89 2.11 3.13
CA LYS A 95 12.58 2.99 4.10
C LYS A 95 12.22 2.58 5.52
N TYR A 96 13.11 2.84 6.46
CA TYR A 96 12.76 2.80 7.88
C TYR A 96 12.85 4.22 8.44
N ALA A 97 11.73 4.75 8.94
CA ALA A 97 11.65 6.10 9.48
C ALA A 97 10.44 6.24 10.40
N ILE A 98 10.48 7.24 11.29
CA ILE A 98 9.36 7.55 12.21
C ILE A 98 9.00 6.30 13.07
N GLY A 99 10.01 5.48 13.40
CA GLY A 99 9.82 4.24 14.15
C GLY A 99 9.04 3.14 13.41
N ALA A 100 8.81 3.28 12.10
CA ALA A 100 8.06 2.32 11.29
C ALA A 100 8.79 1.99 9.98
N LYS A 101 8.45 0.84 9.40
CA LYS A 101 8.83 0.53 8.03
C LYS A 101 7.87 1.23 7.08
N ILE A 102 8.40 1.76 5.98
CA ILE A 102 7.62 2.41 4.93
C ILE A 102 7.83 1.63 3.63
N HIS A 103 6.72 1.28 2.99
CA HIS A 103 6.66 0.67 1.66
C HIS A 103 6.13 1.71 0.70
N LEU A 104 6.95 2.12 -0.27
CA LEU A 104 6.58 3.13 -1.24
C LEU A 104 6.46 2.47 -2.61
N TYR A 105 5.33 2.71 -3.26
CA TYR A 105 5.03 2.24 -4.60
C TYR A 105 4.84 3.43 -5.54
N ILE A 106 5.53 3.44 -6.67
CA ILE A 106 5.35 4.44 -7.74
C ILE A 106 4.75 3.74 -8.93
N VAL A 107 3.64 4.27 -9.45
CA VAL A 107 2.89 3.72 -10.58
C VAL A 107 2.35 4.83 -11.45
N ASP A 108 1.99 4.51 -12.70
CA ASP A 108 1.13 5.37 -13.52
C ASP A 108 -0.21 5.59 -12.79
N ILE A 109 -0.64 6.85 -12.68
CA ILE A 109 -1.88 7.28 -12.03
C ILE A 109 -3.15 6.61 -12.63
N ASN A 110 -3.08 6.20 -13.89
CA ASN A 110 -4.16 5.54 -14.62
C ASN A 110 -4.05 4.00 -14.60
N SER A 111 -2.98 3.45 -14.03
CA SER A 111 -2.75 2.00 -14.00
C SER A 111 -3.84 1.25 -13.21
N GLU A 112 -4.05 -0.01 -13.56
CA GLU A 112 -4.90 -0.91 -12.76
C GLU A 112 -4.37 -1.04 -11.33
N TYR A 113 -3.03 -0.98 -11.15
CA TYR A 113 -2.41 -0.99 -9.85
C TYR A 113 -2.85 0.20 -9.00
N TRP A 114 -2.85 1.41 -9.55
CA TRP A 114 -3.38 2.59 -8.87
C TRP A 114 -4.83 2.39 -8.47
N VAL A 115 -5.68 2.12 -9.46
CA VAL A 115 -7.13 2.04 -9.29
C VAL A 115 -7.52 0.98 -8.25
N ARG A 116 -6.95 -0.23 -8.33
CA ARG A 116 -7.33 -1.33 -7.41
C ARG A 116 -7.00 -1.01 -5.95
N HIS A 117 -5.87 -0.36 -5.68
CA HIS A 117 -5.45 -0.06 -4.30
C HIS A 117 -6.30 1.05 -3.69
N ILE A 118 -6.63 2.08 -4.47
CA ILE A 118 -7.51 3.17 -4.04
C ILE A 118 -8.92 2.64 -3.77
N LEU A 119 -9.50 1.90 -4.72
CA LEU A 119 -10.84 1.35 -4.55
C LEU A 119 -10.94 0.38 -3.38
N PHE A 120 -9.95 -0.51 -3.21
CA PHE A 120 -9.93 -1.43 -2.08
C PHE A 120 -9.89 -0.69 -0.74
N ARG A 121 -9.01 0.30 -0.60
CA ARG A 121 -8.93 1.14 0.62
C ARG A 121 -10.24 1.86 0.88
N ASP A 122 -10.77 2.55 -0.12
CA ASP A 122 -11.96 3.41 0.04
C ASP A 122 -13.19 2.57 0.36
N HIS A 123 -13.32 1.39 -0.26
CA HIS A 123 -14.39 0.46 0.07
C HIS A 123 -14.31 -0.04 1.51
N LEU A 124 -13.11 -0.36 2.02
CA LEU A 124 -12.95 -0.77 3.42
C LEU A 124 -13.19 0.39 4.41
N ARG A 125 -12.88 1.62 4.04
CA ARG A 125 -13.21 2.81 4.84
C ARG A 125 -14.72 3.07 4.90
N ALA A 126 -15.42 2.89 3.78
CA ALA A 126 -16.86 3.09 3.68
C ALA A 126 -17.68 1.95 4.30
N ASN A 127 -17.11 0.75 4.43
CA ASN A 127 -17.80 -0.46 4.89
C ASN A 127 -17.12 -1.08 6.13
N PRO A 128 -17.40 -0.60 7.35
CA PRO A 128 -16.78 -1.09 8.58
C PRO A 128 -16.92 -2.61 8.78
N GLU A 129 -18.03 -3.22 8.35
CA GLU A 129 -18.21 -4.68 8.44
C GLU A 129 -17.22 -5.44 7.56
N VAL A 130 -17.02 -4.99 6.32
CA VAL A 130 -16.05 -5.61 5.40
C VAL A 130 -14.62 -5.44 5.94
N ALA A 131 -14.32 -4.28 6.55
CA ALA A 131 -13.06 -4.07 7.25
C ALA A 131 -12.89 -5.04 8.44
N ARG A 132 -13.94 -5.29 9.23
CA ARG A 132 -13.93 -6.27 10.33
C ARG A 132 -13.67 -7.69 9.81
N GLU A 133 -14.36 -8.11 8.75
CA GLU A 133 -14.14 -9.41 8.12
C GLU A 133 -12.70 -9.59 7.63
N TYR A 134 -12.16 -8.56 6.96
CA TYR A 134 -10.79 -8.58 6.47
C TYR A 134 -9.79 -8.69 7.63
N ASN A 135 -10.01 -7.95 8.71
CA ASN A 135 -9.14 -8.00 9.88
C ASN A 135 -9.19 -9.39 10.55
N LYS A 136 -10.38 -9.98 10.70
CA LYS A 136 -10.54 -11.34 11.23
C LYS A 136 -9.77 -12.35 10.38
N LEU A 137 -9.90 -12.27 9.05
CA LEU A 137 -9.14 -13.13 8.13
C LEU A 137 -7.63 -13.00 8.35
N LYS A 138 -7.09 -11.77 8.44
CA LYS A 138 -5.66 -11.55 8.67
C LYS A 138 -5.19 -12.19 9.97
N VAL A 139 -5.98 -12.07 11.05
CA VAL A 139 -5.66 -12.69 12.35
C VAL A 139 -5.59 -14.21 12.24
N GLU A 140 -6.56 -14.85 11.59
CA GLU A 140 -6.55 -16.30 11.39
C GLU A 140 -5.39 -16.76 10.50
N LEU A 141 -5.04 -16.01 9.45
CA LEU A 141 -3.90 -16.32 8.59
C LEU A 141 -2.57 -16.21 9.33
N VAL A 142 -2.40 -15.24 10.23
CA VAL A 142 -1.17 -15.14 11.04
C VAL A 142 -1.03 -16.30 12.02
N LYS A 143 -2.12 -16.80 12.59
CA LYS A 143 -2.09 -18.01 13.43
C LYS A 143 -1.57 -19.22 12.64
N LYS A 144 -1.95 -19.35 11.37
CA LYS A 144 -1.58 -20.48 10.51
C LYS A 144 -0.22 -20.33 9.82
N TYR A 145 0.15 -19.12 9.44
CA TYR A 145 1.29 -18.83 8.54
C TYR A 145 2.25 -17.79 9.15
N ARG A 146 2.46 -17.82 10.47
CA ARG A 146 3.26 -16.83 11.21
C ARG A 146 4.64 -16.56 10.60
N TYR A 147 5.30 -17.57 10.04
CA TYR A 147 6.64 -17.49 9.45
C TYR A 147 6.64 -17.65 7.93
N ASP A 148 5.46 -17.70 7.31
CA ASP A 148 5.28 -17.91 5.87
C ASP A 148 4.52 -16.72 5.27
N ARG A 149 5.29 -15.70 4.86
CA ARG A 149 4.78 -14.46 4.25
C ARG A 149 4.08 -14.71 2.92
N GLU A 150 4.52 -15.72 2.18
CA GLU A 150 3.94 -16.07 0.89
C GLU A 150 2.56 -16.68 1.09
N ALA A 151 2.42 -17.69 1.95
CA ALA A 151 1.14 -18.30 2.27
C ALA A 151 0.17 -17.30 2.93
N TYR A 152 0.65 -16.42 3.81
CA TYR A 152 -0.15 -15.32 4.35
C TYR A 152 -0.66 -14.38 3.25
N THR A 153 0.18 -14.04 2.28
CA THR A 153 -0.21 -13.16 1.17
C THR A 153 -1.23 -13.82 0.27
N LYS A 154 -0.99 -15.08 -0.13
CA LYS A 154 -1.91 -15.90 -0.92
C LYS A 154 -3.25 -16.11 -0.22
N GLY A 155 -3.23 -16.33 1.10
CA GLY A 155 -4.44 -16.54 1.91
C GLY A 155 -5.41 -15.36 1.88
N LYS A 156 -4.93 -14.13 1.61
CA LYS A 156 -5.77 -12.93 1.48
C LYS A 156 -6.37 -12.77 0.09
N ALA A 157 -5.81 -13.42 -0.93
CA ALA A 157 -6.11 -13.14 -2.34
C ALA A 157 -7.59 -13.28 -2.69
N LYS A 158 -8.25 -14.35 -2.21
CA LYS A 158 -9.68 -14.58 -2.48
C LYS A 158 -10.57 -13.46 -1.92
N PHE A 159 -10.27 -12.97 -0.71
CA PHE A 159 -11.01 -11.88 -0.10
C PHE A 159 -10.78 -10.57 -0.82
N ILE A 160 -9.51 -10.24 -1.12
CA ILE A 160 -9.13 -9.03 -1.85
C ILE A 160 -9.84 -9.01 -3.21
N LYS A 161 -9.79 -10.13 -3.94
CA LYS A 161 -10.44 -10.27 -5.24
C LYS A 161 -11.96 -10.05 -5.16
N LYS A 162 -12.63 -10.62 -4.15
CA LYS A 162 -14.07 -10.39 -3.92
C LYS A 162 -14.40 -8.90 -3.77
N VAL A 163 -13.62 -8.17 -2.96
CA VAL A 163 -13.82 -6.72 -2.76
C VAL A 163 -13.53 -5.94 -4.05
N GLU A 164 -12.45 -6.28 -4.76
CA GLU A 164 -12.13 -5.68 -6.05
C GLU A 164 -13.27 -5.86 -7.08
N ASP A 165 -13.87 -7.04 -7.14
CA ASP A 165 -14.98 -7.30 -8.06
C ASP A 165 -16.25 -6.51 -7.69
N ILE A 166 -16.50 -6.25 -6.40
CA ILE A 166 -17.59 -5.36 -5.94
C ILE A 166 -17.32 -3.93 -6.40
N THR A 167 -16.14 -3.39 -6.07
CA THR A 167 -15.78 -2.01 -6.40
C THR A 167 -15.71 -1.73 -7.90
N LYS A 168 -15.29 -2.72 -8.70
CA LYS A 168 -15.32 -2.63 -10.18
C LYS A 168 -16.75 -2.51 -10.71
N LYS A 169 -17.70 -3.26 -10.15
CA LYS A 169 -19.12 -3.18 -10.54
C LYS A 169 -19.74 -1.84 -10.14
N GLU A 170 -19.48 -1.37 -8.92
CA GLU A 170 -19.94 -0.06 -8.45
C GLU A 170 -19.46 1.05 -9.39
N ARG A 171 -18.15 1.07 -9.70
CA ARG A 171 -17.58 2.07 -10.64
C ARG A 171 -18.24 2.02 -12.02
N GLN A 172 -18.47 0.84 -12.58
CA GLN A 172 -19.13 0.69 -13.89
C GLN A 172 -20.59 1.15 -13.89
N MET A 173 -21.29 1.04 -12.75
CA MET A 173 -22.66 1.50 -12.60
C MET A 173 -22.77 3.03 -12.57
N TYR A 174 -21.81 3.72 -11.94
CA TYR A 174 -21.79 5.19 -11.85
C TYR A 174 -21.16 5.91 -13.06
N MET A 175 -20.52 5.17 -13.98
CA MET A 175 -19.95 5.73 -15.22
C MET A 175 -20.88 5.53 -16.45
N LYS A 176 -22.08 4.98 -16.26
CA LYS A 176 -23.14 4.88 -17.27
C LYS A 176 -24.18 5.96 -17.03
#